data_AF-A0A2E5DXF5-F1
#
_entry.id   AF-A0A2E5DXF5-F1
#
_cell.length_a   1.000
_cell.length_b   1.000
_cell.length_c   1.000
_cell.angle_alpha   90.00
_cell.angle_beta   90.00
_cell.angle_gamma   90.00
#
_symmetry.space_group_name_H-M   'P 1'
#
loop_
_entity.id
_entity.type
_entity.pdbx_description
1 polymer ?
#
loop_
_entity_poly.entity_id
_entity_poly.type
_entity_poly.pdbx_seq_one_letter_code
_entity_poly.pdbx_strand_id
1 'polypeptide(L)'
;MSTIIDLGKLRFQFRDTYLNSTQYEYNDVVIFGGDVFVYINVTSTVGNLPTNTTYWSRMVSGLNATGAWSSATAYQNNDLATHGGSLYRAIAPSTNEEPPNSSFWALLAGGLTFKGDWATSTAYLKDDHVVFQGSAYRALSKHTSEVTFLIDLSAGKWERYAQGSQNRGAYANSTDYFVGDLVQTGSAPNLDHFICLTDHTSDATADPGTTPESTNWTRLIAGQYTTSNQDRQYAFFIGQG
;
A
#
# COMPACT_ATOMS: atom_id res chain seq x y z
N MET A 1 56.18 -37.43 -24.31
CA MET A 1 54.85 -37.81 -24.81
C MET A 1 53.84 -36.85 -24.19
N SER A 2 53.29 -35.93 -24.97
CA SER A 2 52.17 -35.10 -24.52
C SER A 2 50.90 -35.87 -24.81
N THR A 3 50.20 -36.32 -23.77
CA THR A 3 48.85 -36.85 -23.89
C THR A 3 47.90 -35.68 -24.00
N ILE A 4 47.42 -35.43 -25.22
CA ILE A 4 46.29 -34.54 -25.47
C ILE A 4 45.04 -35.33 -25.08
N ILE A 5 44.40 -34.94 -23.99
CA ILE A 5 43.07 -35.45 -23.62
C ILE A 5 42.06 -34.56 -24.36
N ASP A 6 41.39 -35.12 -25.37
CA ASP A 6 40.25 -34.49 -26.02
C ASP A 6 39.00 -34.70 -25.14
N LEU A 7 38.51 -33.63 -24.52
CA LEU A 7 37.32 -33.62 -23.68
C LEU A 7 36.02 -33.45 -24.50
N GLY A 8 36.11 -33.38 -25.83
CA GLY A 8 35.00 -32.96 -26.69
C GLY A 8 34.59 -31.51 -26.40
N LYS A 9 33.55 -31.03 -27.10
CA LYS A 9 32.88 -29.78 -26.68
C LYS A 9 32.16 -30.06 -25.37
N LEU A 10 32.49 -29.32 -24.30
CA LEU A 10 31.70 -29.28 -23.07
C LEU A 10 30.22 -29.03 -23.45
N ARG A 11 29.32 -29.98 -23.17
CA ARG A 11 27.89 -29.82 -23.44
C ARG A 11 27.15 -29.70 -22.11
N PHE A 12 26.57 -28.53 -21.87
CA PHE A 12 25.59 -28.37 -20.82
C PHE A 12 24.26 -28.98 -21.28
N GLN A 13 23.61 -29.74 -20.39
CA GLN A 13 22.29 -30.30 -20.66
C GLN A 13 21.25 -29.55 -19.82
N PHE A 14 20.38 -28.79 -20.47
CA PHE A 14 19.31 -28.10 -19.75
C PHE A 14 18.20 -29.08 -19.39
N ARG A 15 17.83 -29.12 -18.10
CA ARG A 15 16.88 -30.06 -17.48
C ARG A 15 15.64 -29.36 -16.91
N ASP A 16 15.34 -28.15 -17.38
CA ASP A 16 14.23 -27.33 -16.91
C ASP A 16 14.33 -27.00 -15.40
N THR A 17 13.19 -26.83 -14.73
CA THR A 17 13.13 -26.56 -13.29
C THR A 17 13.58 -27.77 -12.47
N TYR A 18 14.36 -27.54 -11.42
CA TYR A 18 14.80 -28.60 -10.51
C TYR A 18 13.61 -29.37 -9.92
N LEU A 19 13.72 -30.71 -9.94
CA LEU A 19 12.78 -31.63 -9.31
C LEU A 19 13.53 -32.55 -8.35
N ASN A 20 13.04 -32.65 -7.11
CA ASN A 20 13.72 -33.41 -6.06
C ASN A 20 13.83 -34.93 -6.33
N SER A 21 13.00 -35.47 -7.23
CA SER A 21 12.98 -36.88 -7.62
C SER A 21 13.86 -37.21 -8.83
N THR A 22 14.44 -36.22 -9.50
CA THR A 22 15.25 -36.42 -10.71
C THR A 22 16.71 -36.69 -10.33
N GLN A 23 17.34 -37.65 -11.00
CA GLN A 23 18.78 -37.86 -10.90
C GLN A 23 19.50 -36.87 -11.82
N TYR A 24 20.43 -36.11 -11.26
CA TYR A 24 21.24 -35.15 -12.00
C TYR A 24 22.69 -35.64 -12.08
N GLU A 25 23.33 -35.34 -13.21
CA GLU A 25 24.71 -35.71 -13.50
C GLU A 25 25.55 -34.50 -13.94
N TYR A 26 26.86 -34.68 -14.01
CA TYR A 26 27.81 -33.60 -14.29
C TYR A 26 27.44 -32.81 -15.56
N ASN A 27 27.41 -31.48 -15.44
CA ASN A 27 26.97 -30.51 -16.47
C ASN A 27 25.46 -30.44 -16.77
N ASP A 28 24.60 -31.11 -16.01
CA ASP A 28 23.16 -30.81 -16.03
C ASP A 28 22.91 -29.40 -15.50
N VAL A 29 22.02 -28.66 -16.15
CA VAL A 29 21.66 -27.29 -15.82
C VAL A 29 20.18 -27.22 -15.47
N VAL A 30 19.85 -26.61 -14.33
CA VAL A 30 18.48 -26.46 -13.84
C VAL A 30 18.16 -25.01 -13.47
N ILE A 31 16.87 -24.66 -13.54
CA ILE A 31 16.33 -23.47 -12.91
C ILE A 31 15.90 -23.81 -11.47
N PHE A 32 16.28 -22.98 -10.50
CA PHE A 32 15.82 -23.11 -9.12
C PHE A 32 15.64 -21.72 -8.49
N GLY A 33 14.38 -21.39 -8.17
CA GLY A 33 14.01 -20.00 -7.89
C GLY A 33 14.24 -19.11 -9.10
N GLY A 34 14.82 -17.93 -8.89
CA GLY A 34 15.23 -17.02 -9.97
C GLY A 34 16.56 -17.39 -10.65
N ASP A 35 17.34 -18.30 -10.09
CA ASP A 35 18.72 -18.55 -10.50
C ASP A 35 18.86 -19.83 -11.35
N VAL A 36 19.93 -19.88 -12.15
CA VAL A 36 20.30 -21.05 -12.97
C VAL A 36 21.55 -21.69 -12.38
N PHE A 37 21.52 -23.01 -12.18
CA PHE A 37 22.59 -23.79 -11.58
C PHE A 37 23.07 -24.90 -12.50
N VAL A 38 24.35 -25.25 -12.39
CA VAL A 38 24.96 -26.42 -13.05
C VAL A 38 25.41 -27.43 -12.01
N TYR A 39 25.17 -28.70 -12.29
CA TYR A 39 25.61 -29.81 -11.45
C TYR A 39 27.12 -30.04 -11.65
N ILE A 40 27.87 -30.03 -10.56
CA ILE A 40 29.35 -30.08 -10.56
C ILE A 40 29.92 -31.31 -9.84
N ASN A 41 29.09 -32.12 -9.18
CA ASN A 41 29.57 -33.35 -8.57
C ASN A 41 29.92 -34.40 -9.63
N VAL A 42 30.95 -35.19 -9.38
CA VAL A 42 31.36 -36.29 -10.28
C VAL A 42 30.44 -37.51 -10.19
N THR A 43 29.67 -37.63 -9.11
CA THR A 43 28.73 -38.73 -8.87
C THR A 43 27.32 -38.25 -9.11
N SER A 44 26.55 -38.95 -9.95
CA SER A 44 25.14 -38.61 -10.19
C SER A 44 24.25 -38.95 -9.00
N THR A 45 23.43 -38.01 -8.53
CA THR A 45 22.60 -38.18 -7.31
C THR A 45 21.20 -37.61 -7.47
N VAL A 46 20.28 -38.02 -6.59
CA VAL A 46 18.91 -37.50 -6.48
C VAL A 46 18.78 -36.68 -5.18
N GLY A 47 17.93 -35.66 -5.16
CA GLY A 47 17.46 -35.01 -3.93
C GLY A 47 18.38 -33.94 -3.32
N ASN A 48 19.44 -33.52 -4.03
CA ASN A 48 20.32 -32.44 -3.57
C ASN A 48 19.84 -31.09 -4.08
N LEU A 49 19.42 -30.20 -3.18
CA LEU A 49 18.98 -28.85 -3.52
C LEU A 49 20.09 -28.05 -4.25
N PRO A 50 19.73 -27.23 -5.26
CA PRO A 50 20.68 -26.38 -5.98
C PRO A 50 21.47 -25.37 -5.14
N THR A 51 21.04 -25.11 -3.90
CA THR A 51 21.79 -24.29 -2.94
C THR A 51 22.99 -25.00 -2.30
N ASN A 52 23.10 -26.32 -2.44
CA ASN A 52 24.23 -27.08 -1.91
C ASN A 52 25.44 -26.99 -2.85
N THR A 53 26.45 -26.22 -2.44
CA THR A 53 27.66 -25.92 -3.22
C THR A 53 28.57 -27.12 -3.47
N THR A 54 28.34 -28.26 -2.81
CA THR A 54 29.07 -29.52 -3.08
C THR A 54 28.55 -30.20 -4.35
N TYR A 55 27.29 -29.95 -4.71
CA TYR A 55 26.63 -30.58 -5.85
C TYR A 55 26.39 -29.62 -7.00
N TRP A 56 26.17 -28.35 -6.69
CA TRP A 56 25.74 -27.35 -7.66
C TRP A 56 26.62 -26.10 -7.61
N SER A 57 26.82 -25.49 -8.77
CA SER A 57 27.42 -24.16 -8.91
C SER A 57 26.43 -23.25 -9.62
N ARG A 58 26.30 -22.00 -9.16
CA ARG A 58 25.42 -21.02 -9.80
C ARG A 58 26.06 -20.51 -11.08
N MET A 59 25.36 -20.65 -12.21
CA MET A 59 25.80 -20.11 -13.50
C MET A 59 25.40 -18.64 -13.67
N VAL A 60 24.12 -18.35 -13.44
CA VAL A 60 23.52 -17.04 -13.69
C VAL A 60 22.54 -16.74 -12.56
N SER A 61 22.56 -15.49 -12.08
CA SER A 61 21.49 -15.00 -11.20
C SER A 61 20.41 -14.31 -12.02
N GLY A 62 19.16 -14.63 -11.74
CA GLY A 62 17.99 -14.12 -12.45
C GLY A 62 16.83 -13.83 -11.49
N LEU A 63 15.64 -13.66 -12.05
CA LEU A 63 14.40 -13.42 -11.30
C LEU A 63 13.33 -14.38 -11.79
N ASN A 64 12.51 -14.91 -10.89
CA ASN A 64 11.40 -15.81 -11.22
C ASN A 64 10.07 -15.25 -10.73
N ALA A 65 9.16 -14.91 -11.65
CA ALA A 65 7.87 -14.36 -11.29
C ALA A 65 6.88 -15.46 -10.89
N THR A 66 6.58 -15.51 -9.59
CA THR A 66 5.66 -16.51 -9.00
C THR A 66 4.20 -16.06 -8.95
N GLY A 67 3.93 -14.78 -9.24
CA GLY A 67 2.59 -14.19 -9.21
C GLY A 67 2.25 -13.50 -7.89
N ALA A 68 0.99 -13.54 -7.48
CA ALA A 68 0.56 -12.98 -6.20
C ALA A 68 1.11 -13.79 -5.02
N TRP A 69 1.45 -13.11 -3.92
CA TRP A 69 1.91 -13.78 -2.72
C TRP A 69 0.84 -14.73 -2.16
N SER A 70 1.28 -15.91 -1.70
CA SER A 70 0.43 -16.94 -1.11
C SER A 70 1.14 -17.58 0.08
N SER A 71 0.41 -17.79 1.17
CA SER A 71 0.91 -18.47 2.37
C SER A 71 1.28 -19.94 2.13
N ALA A 72 0.73 -20.56 1.08
CA ALA A 72 0.98 -21.96 0.73
C ALA A 72 2.21 -22.17 -0.18
N THR A 73 2.74 -21.11 -0.77
CA THR A 73 3.87 -21.19 -1.71
C THR A 73 5.20 -21.16 -0.95
N ALA A 74 6.10 -22.09 -1.29
CA ALA A 74 7.47 -22.08 -0.82
C ALA A 74 8.34 -21.22 -1.75
N TYR A 75 8.68 -20.01 -1.32
CA TYR A 75 9.50 -19.07 -2.07
C TYR A 75 10.97 -19.39 -1.93
N GLN A 76 11.70 -19.33 -3.04
CA GLN A 76 13.15 -19.44 -3.12
C GLN A 76 13.80 -18.07 -3.32
N ASN A 77 15.11 -18.00 -3.11
CA ASN A 77 15.85 -16.77 -3.36
C ASN A 77 15.63 -16.27 -4.81
N ASN A 78 15.46 -14.96 -4.96
CA ASN A 78 15.14 -14.26 -6.20
C ASN A 78 13.77 -14.57 -6.84
N ASP A 79 12.88 -15.28 -6.14
CA ASP A 79 11.47 -15.32 -6.54
C ASP A 79 10.83 -13.94 -6.35
N LEU A 80 9.94 -13.58 -7.27
CA LEU A 80 9.17 -12.36 -7.24
C LEU A 80 7.72 -12.66 -6.92
N ALA A 81 7.16 -11.95 -5.94
CA ALA A 81 5.76 -12.03 -5.58
C ALA A 81 5.15 -10.64 -5.50
N THR A 82 3.91 -10.48 -5.97
CA THR A 82 3.13 -9.25 -5.77
C THR A 82 2.33 -9.33 -4.46
N HIS A 83 2.44 -8.31 -3.63
CA HIS A 83 1.69 -8.21 -2.37
C HIS A 83 1.37 -6.74 -2.09
N GLY A 84 0.11 -6.44 -1.72
CA GLY A 84 -0.32 -5.06 -1.51
C GLY A 84 0.00 -4.15 -2.71
N GLY A 85 -0.16 -4.65 -3.94
CA GLY A 85 0.07 -3.89 -5.18
C GLY A 85 1.55 -3.63 -5.50
N SER A 86 2.45 -3.93 -4.58
CA SER A 86 3.89 -3.83 -4.76
C SER A 86 4.50 -5.16 -5.19
N LEU A 87 5.63 -5.11 -5.88
CA LEU A 87 6.43 -6.25 -6.29
C LEU A 87 7.60 -6.41 -5.32
N TYR A 88 7.71 -7.59 -4.71
CA TYR A 88 8.78 -7.95 -3.79
C TYR A 88 9.64 -9.06 -4.37
N ARG A 89 10.93 -9.04 -4.04
CA ARG A 89 11.88 -10.11 -4.32
C ARG A 89 12.23 -10.84 -3.03
N ALA A 90 12.10 -12.15 -3.02
CA ALA A 90 12.57 -12.99 -1.93
C ALA A 90 14.11 -12.93 -1.84
N ILE A 91 14.64 -12.63 -0.67
CA ILE A 91 16.08 -12.58 -0.39
C ILE A 91 16.57 -13.78 0.44
N ALA A 92 15.62 -14.57 0.96
CA ALA A 92 15.87 -15.81 1.68
C ALA A 92 14.72 -16.81 1.41
N PRO A 93 14.99 -18.13 1.36
CA PRO A 93 13.94 -19.13 1.23
C PRO A 93 12.96 -19.08 2.39
N SER A 94 11.65 -19.12 2.11
CA SER A 94 10.62 -19.06 3.14
C SER A 94 9.28 -19.64 2.68
N THR A 95 8.45 -20.01 3.64
CA THR A 95 7.04 -20.40 3.44
C THR A 95 6.21 -19.68 4.49
N ASN A 96 5.06 -19.10 4.09
CA ASN A 96 4.16 -18.36 4.99
C ASN A 96 4.81 -17.14 5.69
N GLU A 97 5.82 -16.54 5.08
CA GLU A 97 6.39 -15.25 5.51
C GLU A 97 5.85 -14.15 4.60
N GLU A 98 4.99 -13.29 5.14
CA GLU A 98 4.28 -12.24 4.37
C GLU A 98 5.20 -11.02 4.13
N PRO A 99 5.32 -10.52 2.89
CA PRO A 99 5.92 -9.21 2.64
C PRO A 99 5.16 -8.12 3.40
N PRO A 100 5.84 -7.13 4.01
CA PRO A 100 7.21 -6.70 3.72
C PRO A 100 8.23 -7.14 4.79
N ASN A 101 8.12 -8.34 5.38
CA ASN A 101 9.12 -8.82 6.34
C ASN A 101 10.54 -8.75 5.74
N SER A 102 11.36 -7.81 6.23
CA SER A 102 12.64 -7.44 5.63
C SER A 102 13.72 -8.51 5.74
N SER A 103 13.49 -9.56 6.55
CA SER A 103 14.38 -10.73 6.63
C SER A 103 14.22 -11.66 5.43
N PHE A 104 13.05 -11.62 4.77
CA PHE A 104 12.70 -12.53 3.68
C PHE A 104 12.41 -11.81 2.36
N TRP A 105 12.00 -10.54 2.41
CA TRP A 105 11.55 -9.79 1.24
C TRP A 105 12.25 -8.44 1.11
N ALA A 106 12.70 -8.13 -0.11
CA ALA A 106 13.12 -6.81 -0.52
C ALA A 106 12.10 -6.22 -1.48
N LEU A 107 11.71 -4.96 -1.28
CA LEU A 107 10.87 -4.24 -2.22
C LEU A 107 11.63 -4.05 -3.55
N LEU A 108 11.05 -4.52 -4.65
CA LEU A 108 11.63 -4.36 -5.99
C LEU A 108 10.98 -3.20 -6.74
N ALA A 109 9.65 -3.11 -6.70
CA ALA A 109 8.90 -2.00 -7.25
C ALA A 109 7.69 -1.71 -6.36
N GLY A 110 7.58 -0.49 -5.86
CA GLY A 110 6.39 -0.04 -5.13
C GLY A 110 5.21 0.12 -6.10
N GLY A 111 4.05 -0.36 -5.69
CA GLY A 111 2.80 -0.12 -6.40
C GLY A 111 1.71 0.37 -5.47
N LEU A 112 0.72 1.04 -6.05
CA LEU A 112 -0.43 1.62 -5.37
C LEU A 112 -1.55 0.58 -5.31
N THR A 113 -1.98 0.21 -4.11
CA THR A 113 -3.24 -0.55 -3.95
C THR A 113 -4.34 0.40 -3.55
N PHE A 114 -5.19 0.78 -4.50
CA PHE A 114 -6.37 1.58 -4.19
C PHE A 114 -7.54 0.69 -3.76
N LYS A 115 -7.94 0.82 -2.50
CA LYS A 115 -9.01 0.04 -1.86
C LYS A 115 -10.40 0.67 -2.02
N GLY A 116 -10.49 1.86 -2.62
CA GLY A 116 -11.74 2.62 -2.71
C GLY A 116 -11.99 3.45 -1.45
N ASP A 117 -13.24 3.56 -1.02
CA ASP A 117 -13.60 4.28 0.20
C ASP A 117 -13.17 3.49 1.45
N TRP A 118 -12.77 4.21 2.50
CA TRP A 118 -12.47 3.58 3.79
C TRP A 118 -13.72 2.93 4.40
N ALA A 119 -13.54 1.75 4.99
CA ALA A 119 -14.60 0.99 5.66
C ALA A 119 -14.13 0.47 7.01
N THR A 120 -15.06 0.29 7.95
CA THR A 120 -14.80 -0.26 9.29
C THR A 120 -14.51 -1.76 9.24
N SER A 121 -13.86 -2.30 10.28
CA SER A 121 -13.57 -3.75 10.42
C SER A 121 -12.86 -4.38 9.20
N THR A 122 -12.11 -3.57 8.46
CA THR A 122 -11.46 -3.95 7.20
C THR A 122 -9.95 -4.04 7.42
N ALA A 123 -9.33 -5.12 6.94
CA ALA A 123 -7.89 -5.30 7.01
C ALA A 123 -7.20 -4.47 5.91
N TYR A 124 -6.32 -3.57 6.33
CA TYR A 124 -5.46 -2.76 5.47
C TYR A 124 -4.00 -3.16 5.65
N LEU A 125 -3.28 -3.23 4.53
CA LEU A 125 -1.85 -3.43 4.48
C LEU A 125 -1.14 -2.08 4.44
N LYS A 126 0.15 -2.06 4.81
CA LYS A 126 1.00 -0.88 4.62
C LYS A 126 0.98 -0.48 3.14
N ASP A 127 0.88 0.82 2.89
CA ASP A 127 0.78 1.43 1.56
C ASP A 127 -0.53 1.13 0.79
N ASP A 128 -1.58 0.64 1.46
CA ASP A 128 -2.94 0.69 0.91
C ASP A 128 -3.44 2.13 0.85
N HIS A 129 -4.19 2.47 -0.19
CA HIS A 129 -4.77 3.80 -0.41
C HIS A 129 -6.29 3.75 -0.31
N VAL A 130 -6.86 4.71 0.41
CA VAL A 130 -8.31 4.88 0.56
C VAL A 130 -8.72 6.32 0.29
N VAL A 131 -9.99 6.53 -0.04
CA VAL A 131 -10.66 7.82 0.03
C VAL A 131 -11.53 7.85 1.28
N PHE A 132 -11.52 8.99 1.97
CA PHE A 132 -12.45 9.24 3.06
C PHE A 132 -12.83 10.72 3.05
N GLN A 133 -14.14 11.00 2.95
CA GLN A 133 -14.71 12.36 2.96
C GLN A 133 -13.99 13.31 1.99
N GLY A 134 -13.80 12.85 0.74
CA GLY A 134 -13.18 13.65 -0.33
C GLY A 134 -11.66 13.82 -0.23
N SER A 135 -11.02 13.33 0.83
CA SER A 135 -9.56 13.32 0.96
C SER A 135 -8.99 11.92 0.71
N ALA A 136 -7.73 11.85 0.26
CA ALA A 136 -7.06 10.59 -0.01
C ALA A 136 -5.95 10.30 1.01
N TYR A 137 -5.89 9.04 1.46
CA TYR A 137 -5.03 8.59 2.54
C TYR A 137 -4.25 7.33 2.16
N ARG A 138 -3.06 7.20 2.72
CA ARG A 138 -2.19 6.02 2.59
C ARG A 138 -1.95 5.40 3.96
N ALA A 139 -2.11 4.09 4.08
CA ALA A 139 -1.87 3.36 5.31
C ALA A 139 -0.37 3.30 5.62
N LEU A 140 0.02 3.65 6.84
CA LEU A 140 1.42 3.66 7.29
C LEU A 140 1.86 2.31 7.86
N SER A 141 0.93 1.46 8.28
CA SER A 141 1.19 0.13 8.85
C SER A 141 0.03 -0.83 8.58
N LYS A 142 0.30 -2.14 8.72
CA LYS A 142 -0.74 -3.17 8.67
C LYS A 142 -1.65 -3.04 9.89
N HIS A 143 -2.97 -2.98 9.68
CA HIS A 143 -3.96 -2.89 10.75
C HIS A 143 -5.34 -3.37 10.29
N THR A 144 -6.24 -3.58 11.25
CA THR A 144 -7.69 -3.66 10.98
C THR A 144 -8.30 -2.33 11.40
N SER A 145 -9.17 -1.76 10.56
CA SER A 145 -9.79 -0.46 10.83
C SER A 145 -10.74 -0.49 12.02
N GLU A 146 -10.75 0.61 12.75
CA GLU A 146 -11.58 0.81 13.95
C GLU A 146 -13.01 1.23 13.58
N VAL A 147 -13.82 1.53 14.60
CA VAL A 147 -15.23 1.93 14.43
C VAL A 147 -15.39 3.31 13.76
N THR A 148 -14.42 4.23 13.89
CA THR A 148 -14.40 5.49 13.14
C THR A 148 -13.02 5.74 12.54
N PHE A 149 -13.00 6.46 11.42
CA PHE A 149 -11.75 6.83 10.74
C PHE A 149 -10.86 7.72 11.62
N LEU A 150 -11.44 8.58 12.45
CA LEU A 150 -10.68 9.50 13.31
C LEU A 150 -9.84 8.75 14.37
N ILE A 151 -10.32 7.60 14.86
CA ILE A 151 -9.54 6.76 15.79
C ILE A 151 -8.30 6.22 15.07
N ASP A 152 -8.44 5.71 13.85
CA ASP A 152 -7.31 5.22 13.07
C ASP A 152 -6.34 6.35 12.70
N LEU A 153 -6.86 7.51 12.33
CA LEU A 153 -6.06 8.67 11.94
C LEU A 153 -5.26 9.23 13.13
N SER A 154 -5.90 9.41 14.29
CA SER A 154 -5.25 9.90 15.51
C SER A 154 -4.22 8.92 16.08
N ALA A 155 -4.39 7.62 15.83
CA ALA A 155 -3.40 6.59 16.13
C ALA A 155 -2.21 6.56 15.14
N GLY A 156 -2.18 7.45 14.14
CA GLY A 156 -1.10 7.52 13.16
C GLY A 156 -1.09 6.36 12.16
N LYS A 157 -2.23 5.70 11.94
CA LYS A 157 -2.33 4.59 10.97
C LYS A 157 -2.42 5.06 9.52
N TRP A 158 -2.79 6.32 9.30
CA TRP A 158 -3.01 6.91 7.98
C TRP A 158 -2.22 8.20 7.80
N GLU A 159 -1.69 8.40 6.60
CA GLU A 159 -1.12 9.67 6.13
C GLU A 159 -2.02 10.25 5.04
N ARG A 160 -2.40 11.53 5.20
CA ARG A 160 -3.11 12.27 4.15
C ARG A 160 -2.11 12.78 3.12
N TYR A 161 -2.29 12.41 1.85
CA TYR A 161 -1.42 12.86 0.77
C TYR A 161 -2.13 13.76 -0.26
N ALA A 162 -3.47 13.75 -0.27
CA ALA A 162 -4.26 14.69 -1.04
C ALA A 162 -5.44 15.18 -0.19
N GLN A 163 -5.51 16.50 -0.03
CA GLN A 163 -6.59 17.17 0.68
C GLN A 163 -7.71 17.52 -0.29
N GLY A 164 -8.94 17.13 0.05
CA GLY A 164 -10.16 17.61 -0.59
C GLY A 164 -11.07 18.33 0.39
N SER A 165 -12.22 18.77 -0.09
CA SER A 165 -13.27 19.38 0.71
C SER A 165 -14.57 18.61 0.56
N GLN A 166 -15.28 18.38 1.65
CA GLN A 166 -16.57 17.68 1.65
C GLN A 166 -17.64 18.58 2.28
N ASN A 167 -18.76 18.77 1.60
CA ASN A 167 -19.91 19.46 2.19
C ASN A 167 -20.65 18.51 3.14
N ARG A 168 -20.64 18.85 4.43
CA ARG A 168 -21.27 18.10 5.52
C ARG A 168 -22.68 18.62 5.86
N GLY A 169 -23.12 19.70 5.23
CA GLY A 169 -24.43 20.31 5.49
C GLY A 169 -24.45 21.09 6.81
N ALA A 170 -25.56 20.98 7.54
CA ALA A 170 -25.70 21.65 8.84
C ALA A 170 -24.69 21.08 9.86
N TYR A 171 -24.07 21.96 10.64
CA TYR A 171 -23.19 21.55 11.73
C TYR A 171 -23.95 20.71 12.77
N ALA A 172 -23.30 19.66 13.25
CA ALA A 172 -23.81 18.73 14.25
C ALA A 172 -22.78 18.54 15.35
N ASN A 173 -23.28 18.41 16.58
CA ASN A 173 -22.47 18.20 17.77
C ASN A 173 -22.03 16.73 17.89
N SER A 174 -20.96 16.46 18.64
CA SER A 174 -20.44 15.10 18.86
C SER A 174 -20.20 14.32 17.56
N THR A 175 -19.73 15.02 16.53
CA THR A 175 -19.59 14.51 15.16
C THR A 175 -18.13 14.64 14.73
N ASP A 176 -17.57 13.58 14.16
CA ASP A 176 -16.22 13.62 13.61
C ASP A 176 -16.17 14.50 12.35
N TYR A 177 -15.33 15.52 12.38
CA TYR A 177 -15.01 16.42 11.28
C TYR A 177 -13.53 16.33 10.94
N PHE A 178 -13.25 16.52 9.66
CA PHE A 178 -11.91 16.40 9.09
C PHE A 178 -11.51 17.68 8.39
N VAL A 179 -10.20 17.97 8.34
CA VAL A 179 -9.70 19.19 7.69
C VAL A 179 -10.24 19.27 6.26
N GLY A 180 -10.85 20.41 5.92
CA GLY A 180 -11.49 20.65 4.62
C GLY A 180 -13.00 20.40 4.60
N ASP A 181 -13.59 19.83 5.65
CA ASP A 181 -15.04 19.71 5.78
C ASP A 181 -15.71 21.10 5.82
N LEU A 182 -16.80 21.24 5.07
CA LEU A 182 -17.60 22.45 4.99
C LEU A 182 -18.92 22.24 5.73
N VAL A 183 -19.25 23.14 6.66
CA VAL A 183 -20.50 23.10 7.44
C VAL A 183 -21.24 24.43 7.36
N GLN A 184 -22.53 24.38 7.70
CA GLN A 184 -23.43 25.52 7.77
C GLN A 184 -24.04 25.67 9.17
N THR A 185 -24.18 26.90 9.63
CA THR A 185 -24.95 27.24 10.84
C THR A 185 -25.95 28.35 10.56
N GLY A 186 -26.92 28.53 11.46
CA GLY A 186 -27.97 29.55 11.33
C GLY A 186 -29.24 29.03 10.64
N SER A 187 -29.99 29.92 10.03
CA SER A 187 -31.26 29.60 9.36
C SER A 187 -31.42 30.45 8.11
N ALA A 188 -31.87 29.84 7.01
CA ALA A 188 -32.05 30.55 5.74
C ALA A 188 -32.96 31.80 5.92
N PRO A 189 -32.63 32.93 5.29
CA PRO A 189 -31.55 33.14 4.30
C PRO A 189 -30.16 33.41 4.91
N ASN A 190 -30.06 33.44 6.24
CA ASN A 190 -28.88 33.83 7.00
C ASN A 190 -28.07 32.61 7.48
N LEU A 191 -27.39 31.95 6.54
CA LEU A 191 -26.52 30.81 6.82
C LEU A 191 -25.05 31.23 6.80
N ASP A 192 -24.35 30.99 7.89
CA ASP A 192 -22.89 31.11 7.94
C ASP A 192 -22.26 29.80 7.42
N HIS A 193 -21.20 29.91 6.61
CA HIS A 193 -20.43 28.76 6.11
C HIS A 193 -19.05 28.72 6.75
N PHE A 194 -18.65 27.55 7.22
CA PHE A 194 -17.34 27.33 7.86
C PHE A 194 -16.59 26.21 7.15
N ILE A 195 -15.26 26.27 7.20
CA ILE A 195 -14.36 25.19 6.82
C ILE A 195 -13.57 24.71 8.03
N CYS A 196 -13.46 23.39 8.18
CA CYS A 196 -12.73 22.72 9.25
C CYS A 196 -11.22 22.80 9.01
N LEU A 197 -10.46 23.12 10.06
CA LEU A 197 -9.00 23.29 10.03
C LEU A 197 -8.25 22.13 10.68
N THR A 198 -8.90 21.36 11.55
CA THR A 198 -8.27 20.30 12.36
C THR A 198 -9.14 19.05 12.34
N ASP A 199 -8.54 17.86 12.35
CA ASP A 199 -9.31 16.63 12.52
C ASP A 199 -9.72 16.48 13.99
N HIS A 200 -11.01 16.44 14.27
CA HIS A 200 -11.53 16.40 15.64
C HIS A 200 -12.97 15.88 15.69
N THR A 201 -13.42 15.51 16.87
CA THR A 201 -14.86 15.34 17.16
C THR A 201 -15.39 16.66 17.69
N SER A 202 -16.45 17.18 17.06
CA SER A 202 -17.06 18.44 17.48
C SER A 202 -17.57 18.39 18.92
N ASP A 203 -17.44 19.52 19.62
CA ASP A 203 -17.94 19.65 20.99
C ASP A 203 -19.47 19.52 21.07
N ALA A 204 -19.96 19.07 22.22
CA ALA A 204 -21.38 18.91 22.49
C ALA A 204 -22.10 20.25 22.76
N THR A 205 -21.36 21.33 23.04
CA THR A 205 -21.94 22.55 23.64
C THR A 205 -21.70 23.83 22.84
N ALA A 206 -20.73 23.85 21.91
CA ALA A 206 -20.36 25.02 21.13
C ALA A 206 -20.60 24.83 19.62
N ASP A 207 -20.82 25.95 18.93
CA ASP A 207 -20.89 26.02 17.47
C ASP A 207 -19.50 26.40 16.88
N PRO A 208 -19.28 26.23 15.57
CA PRO A 208 -18.03 26.62 14.89
C PRO A 208 -17.62 28.09 15.05
N GLY A 209 -18.54 28.98 15.45
CA GLY A 209 -18.28 30.40 15.63
C GLY A 209 -17.88 30.78 17.06
N THR A 210 -18.03 29.88 18.02
CA THR A 210 -17.87 30.15 19.46
C THR A 210 -16.80 29.26 20.08
N THR A 211 -16.15 29.75 21.13
CA THR A 211 -15.13 28.99 21.86
C THR A 211 -15.78 27.82 22.63
N PRO A 212 -15.11 26.66 22.74
CA PRO A 212 -13.74 26.38 22.30
C PRO A 212 -13.63 26.05 20.81
N GLU A 213 -14.75 25.78 20.16
CA GLU A 213 -14.79 25.16 18.85
C GLU A 213 -14.24 26.05 17.74
N SER A 214 -14.37 27.37 17.86
CA SER A 214 -13.87 28.35 16.89
C SER A 214 -12.37 28.26 16.56
N THR A 215 -11.55 27.53 17.33
CA THR A 215 -10.15 27.25 16.95
C THR A 215 -10.01 26.19 15.86
N ASN A 216 -11.01 25.33 15.70
CA ASN A 216 -11.04 24.24 14.73
C ASN A 216 -11.65 24.66 13.38
N TRP A 217 -12.19 25.89 13.29
CA TRP A 217 -12.98 26.34 12.14
C TRP A 217 -12.57 27.72 11.66
N THR A 218 -12.71 27.96 10.36
CA THR A 218 -12.66 29.31 9.78
C THR A 218 -13.98 29.60 9.10
N ARG A 219 -14.60 30.74 9.45
CA ARG A 219 -15.79 31.23 8.73
C ARG A 219 -15.40 31.75 7.35
N LEU A 220 -15.99 31.20 6.32
CA LEU A 220 -15.77 31.60 4.92
C LEU A 220 -16.78 32.66 4.48
N ILE A 221 -18.05 32.48 4.84
CA ILE A 221 -19.15 33.35 4.44
C ILE A 221 -19.98 33.65 5.69
N ALA A 222 -20.28 34.92 5.91
CA ALA A 222 -21.27 35.35 6.89
C ALA A 222 -22.63 35.52 6.20
N GLY A 223 -23.63 34.80 6.66
CA GLY A 223 -25.00 34.86 6.17
C GLY A 223 -25.76 36.03 6.78
N GLN A 224 -25.31 37.27 6.60
CA GLN A 224 -26.11 38.43 7.01
C GLN A 224 -26.76 39.08 5.79
N TYR A 225 -28.03 38.78 5.53
CA TYR A 225 -28.87 39.65 4.73
C TYR A 225 -29.25 40.87 5.57
N THR A 226 -28.64 42.03 5.32
CA THR A 226 -29.21 43.28 5.81
C THR A 226 -30.27 43.74 4.81
N THR A 227 -31.48 44.04 5.31
CA THR A 227 -32.58 44.61 4.51
C THR A 227 -32.40 46.11 4.25
N SER A 228 -31.22 46.66 4.55
CA SER A 228 -30.92 48.06 4.27
C SER A 228 -30.61 48.22 2.78
N ASN A 229 -31.15 49.26 2.16
CA ASN A 229 -30.96 49.55 0.73
C ASN A 229 -29.48 49.73 0.29
N GLN A 230 -28.51 49.71 1.23
CA GLN A 230 -27.09 49.86 0.94
C GLN A 230 -26.41 48.56 0.47
N ASP A 231 -26.92 47.37 0.81
CA ASP A 231 -26.26 46.10 0.47
C ASP A 231 -26.62 45.55 -0.92
N ARG A 232 -27.60 46.15 -1.60
CA ARG A 232 -27.92 45.83 -3.00
C ARG A 232 -26.80 46.18 -4.00
N GLN A 233 -25.74 46.86 -3.56
CA GLN A 233 -24.59 47.21 -4.41
C GLN A 233 -23.44 46.18 -4.37
N TYR A 234 -23.42 45.24 -3.42
CA TYR A 234 -22.27 44.33 -3.25
C TYR A 234 -22.56 42.83 -3.38
N ALA A 235 -23.82 42.42 -3.59
CA ALA A 235 -24.15 41.03 -3.88
C ALA A 235 -24.69 40.88 -5.32
N PHE A 236 -23.78 40.62 -6.28
CA PHE A 236 -24.17 40.14 -7.60
C PHE A 236 -23.18 39.08 -8.10
N PHE A 237 -23.31 37.86 -7.57
CA PHE A 237 -22.92 36.67 -8.32
C PHE A 237 -24.18 36.08 -8.93
N ILE A 238 -24.37 36.30 -10.22
CA ILE A 238 -25.33 35.57 -11.04
C ILE A 238 -24.67 34.25 -11.43
N GLY A 239 -25.18 33.14 -10.90
CA GLY A 239 -25.10 31.86 -11.60
C GLY A 239 -26.20 31.85 -12.66
N GLN A 240 -25.83 31.98 -13.93
CA GLN A 240 -26.70 31.58 -15.03
C GLN A 240 -26.76 30.04 -15.06
N GLY A 241 -27.96 29.52 -15.32
CA GLY A 241 -28.34 28.10 -15.19
C GLY A 241 -27.74 27.15 -16.21
#